data_AF-A0A820QS91-F1
#
_entry.id   AF-A0A820QS91-F1
#
_cell.length_a   1.000
_cell.length_b   1.000
_cell.length_c   1.000
_cell.angle_alpha   90.00
_cell.angle_beta   90.00
_cell.angle_gamma   90.00
#
_symmetry.space_group_name_H-M   'P 1'
#
loop_
_entity.id
_entity.type
_entity.pdbx_description
1 polymer ?
#
loop_
_entity_poly.entity_id
_entity_poly.type
_entity_poly.pdbx_seq_one_letter_code
_entity_poly.pdbx_strand_id
1 'polypeptide(L)'
;SKAARTEKSFSPAYLGAIKSLIRAVDPGSDIRADPLLETTCRPVIDAVCQKIKPGDSNIVMCLLNNLKHIRMTEDCEDRLMEITYFIARDWRLTPKLIRTCQANLVSLCQLPPNWSMTNTTSDTTIGTYLGCLYQQKSK
;
A
#
# COMPACT_ATOMS: atom_id res chain seq x y z
N SER A 1 -7.76 41.70 -6.47
CA SER A 1 -6.46 41.08 -6.73
C SER A 1 -6.50 39.65 -6.19
N LYS A 2 -6.55 38.63 -7.06
CA LYS A 2 -6.48 37.22 -6.66
C LYS A 2 -5.06 36.75 -6.92
N ALA A 3 -4.29 36.51 -5.86
CA ALA A 3 -2.97 35.92 -5.96
C ALA A 3 -3.10 34.50 -6.54
N ALA A 4 -2.52 34.29 -7.71
CA ALA A 4 -2.38 32.97 -8.29
C ALA A 4 -1.46 32.15 -7.37
N ARG A 5 -2.04 31.19 -6.64
CA ARG A 5 -1.30 30.22 -5.85
C ARG A 5 -0.51 29.36 -6.84
N THR A 6 0.78 29.60 -6.94
CA THR A 6 1.66 28.82 -7.81
C THR A 6 1.75 27.41 -7.22
N GLU A 7 1.05 26.44 -7.81
CA GLU A 7 1.23 25.04 -7.43
C GLU A 7 2.68 24.64 -7.77
N LYS A 8 3.48 24.37 -6.73
CA LYS A 8 4.83 23.82 -6.91
C LYS A 8 4.67 22.39 -7.43
N SER A 9 4.70 22.23 -8.75
CA SER A 9 4.78 20.93 -9.39
C SER A 9 6.17 20.34 -9.17
N PHE A 10 6.24 19.14 -8.60
CA PHE A 10 7.49 18.42 -8.44
C PHE A 10 7.98 17.84 -9.77
N SER A 11 9.30 17.78 -9.97
CA SER A 11 9.86 17.18 -11.18
C SER A 11 9.55 15.67 -11.25
N PRO A 12 9.44 15.08 -12.45
CA PRO A 12 9.23 13.64 -12.60
C PRO A 12 10.30 12.79 -11.91
N ALA A 13 11.56 13.25 -11.91
CA ALA A 13 12.67 12.59 -11.25
C ALA A 13 12.50 12.56 -9.72
N TYR A 14 12.06 13.67 -9.12
CA TYR A 14 11.78 13.76 -7.69
C TYR A 14 10.64 12.81 -7.27
N LEU A 15 9.55 12.79 -8.04
CA LEU A 15 8.43 11.87 -7.80
C LEU A 15 8.86 10.40 -7.93
N GLY A 16 9.74 10.08 -8.88
CA GLY A 16 10.32 8.74 -9.03
C GLY A 16 11.15 8.32 -7.81
N ALA A 17 11.96 9.24 -7.26
CA ALA A 17 12.76 8.97 -6.06
C ALA A 17 11.86 8.71 -4.84
N ILE A 18 10.82 9.53 -4.64
CA ILE A 18 9.83 9.32 -3.56
C ILE A 18 9.15 7.97 -3.69
N LYS A 19 8.66 7.60 -4.88
CA LYS A 19 8.02 6.30 -5.11
C LYS A 19 8.96 5.13 -4.83
N SER A 20 10.23 5.27 -5.18
CA SER A 20 11.26 4.25 -4.91
C SER A 20 11.49 4.07 -3.41
N LEU A 21 11.53 5.17 -2.66
CA LEU A 21 11.66 5.13 -1.20
C LEU A 21 10.45 4.47 -0.55
N ILE A 22 9.23 4.87 -0.92
CA ILE A 22 7.99 4.28 -0.40
C ILE A 22 7.97 2.77 -0.65
N ARG A 23 8.35 2.35 -1.86
CA ARG A 23 8.41 0.93 -2.22
C ARG A 23 9.45 0.16 -1.40
N ALA A 24 10.61 0.76 -1.14
CA ALA A 24 11.67 0.12 -0.37
C ALA A 24 11.29 -0.04 1.11
N VAL A 25 10.61 0.95 1.66
CA VAL A 25 10.17 0.98 3.06
C VAL A 25 8.94 0.09 3.29
N ASP A 26 8.08 -0.08 2.27
CA ASP A 26 6.88 -0.94 2.31
C ASP A 26 5.99 -0.65 3.54
N PRO A 27 5.42 0.57 3.65
CA PRO A 27 4.62 0.98 4.82
C PRO A 27 3.35 0.14 5.02
N GLY A 28 2.93 -0.59 3.98
CA GLY A 28 1.82 -1.53 4.10
C GLY A 28 2.21 -2.83 4.80
N SER A 29 3.51 -3.14 4.95
CA SER A 29 4.02 -4.41 5.48
C SER A 29 4.77 -4.29 6.80
N ASP A 30 5.29 -3.11 7.13
CA ASP A 30 5.96 -2.82 8.40
C ASP A 30 5.41 -1.56 9.03
N ILE A 31 4.77 -1.68 10.19
CA ILE A 31 4.18 -0.53 10.88
C ILE A 31 5.23 0.52 11.30
N ARG A 32 6.48 0.11 11.50
CA ARG A 32 7.58 1.00 11.89
C ARG A 32 8.01 1.96 10.77
N ALA A 33 7.60 1.66 9.54
CA ALA A 33 7.78 2.53 8.38
C ALA A 33 7.08 3.88 8.54
N ASP A 34 5.99 3.91 9.32
CA ASP A 34 5.24 5.09 9.66
C ASP A 34 5.21 5.23 11.18
N PRO A 35 6.18 5.95 11.77
CA PRO A 35 6.25 6.13 13.22
C PRO A 35 4.97 6.71 13.82
N LEU A 36 4.25 7.56 13.06
CA LEU A 36 3.01 8.14 13.54
C LEU A 36 1.91 7.07 13.61
N LEU A 37 1.76 6.25 12.56
CA LEU A 37 0.86 5.09 12.60
C LEU A 37 1.21 4.15 13.76
N GLU A 38 2.49 3.83 13.93
CA GLU A 38 2.96 2.98 15.02
C GLU A 38 2.59 3.53 16.40
N THR A 39 2.82 4.83 16.65
CA THR A 39 2.51 5.44 17.94
C THR A 39 1.02 5.54 18.18
N THR A 40 0.25 5.96 17.16
CA THR A 40 -1.20 6.13 17.28
C THR A 40 -1.92 4.80 17.47
N CYS A 41 -1.45 3.74 16.81
CA CYS A 41 -2.05 2.42 16.91
C CYS A 41 -1.50 1.56 18.06
N ARG A 42 -0.47 1.99 18.80
CA ARG A 42 0.13 1.19 19.89
C ARG A 42 -0.90 0.62 20.87
N PRO A 43 -1.87 1.40 21.40
CA PRO A 43 -2.85 0.86 22.34
C PRO A 43 -3.71 -0.27 21.74
N VAL A 44 -4.04 -0.16 20.44
CA VAL A 44 -4.82 -1.16 19.71
C VAL A 44 -3.98 -2.41 19.45
N ILE A 45 -2.70 -2.23 19.08
CA ILE A 45 -1.76 -3.32 18.84
C ILE A 45 -1.63 -4.18 20.09
N ASP A 46 -1.40 -3.56 21.24
CA ASP A 46 -1.20 -4.26 22.50
C ASP A 46 -2.49 -5.00 22.95
N ALA A 47 -3.66 -4.42 22.67
CA ALA A 47 -4.93 -5.03 23.02
C ALA A 47 -5.39 -6.16 22.06
N VAL A 48 -5.15 -6.00 20.76
CA VAL A 48 -5.78 -6.82 19.70
C VAL A 48 -4.77 -7.65 18.93
N CYS A 49 -3.58 -7.11 18.66
CA CYS A 49 -2.59 -7.69 17.75
C CYS A 49 -1.33 -8.26 18.45
N GLN A 50 -1.33 -8.36 19.77
CA GLN A 50 -0.22 -8.86 20.60
C GLN A 50 0.33 -10.26 20.24
N LYS A 51 -0.45 -11.11 19.55
CA LYS A 51 -0.07 -12.51 19.21
C LYS A 51 0.56 -12.68 17.83
N ILE A 52 0.79 -11.59 17.10
CA ILE A 52 1.44 -11.57 15.79
C ILE A 52 2.91 -12.04 15.95
N LYS A 53 3.27 -13.19 15.35
CA LYS A 53 4.59 -13.82 15.48
C LYS A 53 5.60 -13.30 14.44
N PRO A 54 6.91 -13.36 14.73
CA PRO A 54 7.94 -13.10 13.72
C PRO A 54 7.84 -14.09 12.55
N GLY A 55 7.85 -13.59 11.32
CA GLY A 55 8.03 -14.41 10.11
C GLY A 55 6.93 -14.27 9.05
N ASP A 56 5.71 -13.88 9.42
CA ASP A 56 4.65 -13.67 8.40
C ASP A 56 3.50 -12.74 8.79
N SER A 57 3.43 -12.29 10.05
CA SER A 57 2.27 -11.51 10.48
C SER A 57 2.56 -10.01 10.47
N ASN A 58 1.83 -9.33 9.58
CA ASN A 58 1.87 -7.90 9.38
C ASN A 58 0.90 -7.22 10.36
N ILE A 59 1.42 -6.39 11.27
CA ILE A 59 0.60 -5.65 12.25
C ILE A 59 -0.44 -4.78 11.53
N VAL A 60 -0.08 -4.15 10.41
CA VAL A 60 -1.00 -3.34 9.60
C VAL A 60 -2.18 -4.20 9.13
N MET A 61 -1.93 -5.42 8.67
CA MET A 61 -3.00 -6.36 8.27
C MET A 61 -3.89 -6.79 9.45
N CYS A 62 -3.29 -7.00 10.63
CA CYS A 62 -4.06 -7.29 11.84
C CYS A 62 -5.00 -6.14 12.19
N LEU A 63 -4.50 -4.91 12.17
CA LEU A 63 -5.30 -3.71 12.44
C LEU A 63 -6.43 -3.56 11.41
N LEU A 64 -6.14 -3.76 10.11
CA LEU A 64 -7.15 -3.71 9.05
C LEU A 64 -8.27 -4.73 9.24
N ASN A 65 -7.93 -5.97 9.62
CA ASN A 65 -8.92 -7.01 9.92
C ASN A 65 -9.76 -6.71 11.17
N ASN A 66 -9.32 -5.77 12.00
CA ASN A 66 -9.96 -5.39 13.25
C ASN A 66 -10.40 -3.91 13.27
N LEU A 67 -10.62 -3.30 12.11
CA LEU A 67 -11.09 -1.90 11.99
C LEU A 67 -12.32 -1.62 12.85
N LYS A 68 -13.26 -2.57 12.92
CA LYS A 68 -14.51 -2.43 13.69
C LYS A 68 -14.43 -2.98 15.11
N HIS A 69 -13.25 -3.35 15.59
CA HIS A 69 -13.09 -3.91 16.92
C HIS A 69 -13.34 -2.84 17.99
N ILE A 70 -13.95 -3.21 19.12
CA ILE A 70 -14.32 -2.28 20.20
C ILE A 70 -13.13 -1.53 20.83
N ARG A 71 -11.91 -2.03 20.61
CA ARG A 71 -10.65 -1.42 21.07
C ARG A 71 -9.97 -0.56 20.01
N MET A 72 -10.51 -0.48 18.80
CA MET A 72 -10.01 0.44 17.78
C MET A 72 -10.29 1.88 18.22
N THR A 73 -9.28 2.74 18.12
CA THR A 73 -9.40 4.17 18.38
C THR A 73 -9.63 4.91 17.06
N GLU A 74 -10.37 6.02 17.10
CA GLU A 74 -10.62 6.87 15.94
C GLU A 74 -9.30 7.31 15.28
N ASP A 75 -8.33 7.78 16.09
CA ASP A 75 -7.02 8.20 15.56
C ASP A 75 -6.27 7.06 14.85
N CYS A 76 -6.35 5.83 15.36
CA CYS A 76 -5.67 4.69 14.73
C CYS A 76 -6.39 4.29 13.44
N GLU A 77 -7.72 4.26 13.45
CA GLU A 77 -8.52 3.99 12.27
C GLU A 77 -8.25 5.02 11.16
N ASP A 78 -8.29 6.31 11.48
CA ASP A 78 -8.06 7.39 10.53
C ASP A 78 -6.68 7.32 9.90
N ARG A 79 -5.63 7.16 10.72
CA ARG A 79 -4.26 7.06 10.21
C ARG A 79 -4.05 5.79 9.38
N LEU A 80 -4.64 4.68 9.82
CA LEU A 80 -4.60 3.42 9.08
C LEU A 80 -5.31 3.57 7.73
N MET A 81 -6.47 4.23 7.67
CA MET A 81 -7.18 4.46 6.43
C MET A 81 -6.45 5.44 5.50
N GLU A 82 -5.82 6.48 6.04
CA GLU A 82 -4.98 7.42 5.27
C GLU A 82 -3.85 6.68 4.55
N ILE A 83 -3.07 5.89 5.28
CA ILE A 83 -1.93 5.18 4.69
C ILE A 83 -2.39 4.11 3.70
N THR A 84 -3.48 3.40 4.04
CA THR A 84 -4.02 2.33 3.19
C THR A 84 -4.57 2.90 1.89
N TYR A 85 -5.27 4.05 1.95
CA TYR A 85 -5.73 4.77 0.77
C TYR A 85 -4.56 5.20 -0.10
N PHE A 86 -3.52 5.79 0.48
CA PHE A 86 -2.34 6.23 -0.27
C PHE A 86 -1.66 5.07 -1.01
N ILE A 87 -1.45 3.94 -0.34
CA ILE A 87 -0.83 2.73 -0.93
C ILE A 87 -1.74 2.08 -1.98
N ALA A 88 -3.05 1.99 -1.72
CA ALA A 88 -4.01 1.35 -2.62
C ALA A 88 -4.15 2.05 -3.97
N ARG A 89 -3.83 3.35 -4.05
CA ARG A 89 -3.87 4.12 -5.32
C ARG A 89 -2.80 3.70 -6.32
N ASP A 90 -1.69 3.15 -5.85
CA ASP A 90 -0.62 2.65 -6.70
C ASP A 90 -0.12 1.31 -6.17
N TRP A 91 -0.74 0.22 -6.62
CA TRP A 91 -0.35 -1.15 -6.29
C TRP A 91 1.15 -1.47 -6.55
N ARG A 92 1.87 -0.69 -7.36
CA ARG A 92 3.33 -0.86 -7.51
C ARG A 92 4.09 -0.54 -6.22
N LEU A 93 3.44 0.20 -5.30
CA LEU A 93 3.89 0.45 -3.94
C LEU A 93 3.58 -0.71 -2.98
N THR A 94 3.11 -1.86 -3.50
CA THR A 94 2.90 -3.09 -2.72
C THR A 94 3.88 -4.20 -3.15
N PRO A 95 5.16 -4.15 -2.74
CA PRO A 95 6.19 -5.13 -3.10
C PRO A 95 5.79 -6.58 -2.85
N LYS A 96 5.06 -6.85 -1.76
CA LYS A 96 4.57 -8.20 -1.44
C LYS A 96 3.60 -8.71 -2.53
N LEU A 97 2.62 -7.91 -2.95
CA LEU A 97 1.71 -8.26 -4.05
C LEU A 97 2.49 -8.55 -5.34
N ILE A 98 3.47 -7.69 -5.67
CA ILE A 98 4.27 -7.87 -6.88
C ILE A 98 5.01 -9.20 -6.83
N ARG A 99 5.75 -9.47 -5.76
CA ARG A 99 6.54 -10.71 -5.62
C ARG A 99 5.66 -11.95 -5.64
N THR A 100 4.51 -11.91 -4.96
CA THR A 100 3.59 -13.05 -4.87
C THR A 100 2.85 -13.30 -6.18
N CYS A 101 2.40 -12.24 -6.87
CA CYS A 101 1.50 -12.38 -8.01
C CYS A 101 2.19 -12.18 -9.36
N GLN A 102 3.49 -11.88 -9.43
CA GLN A 102 4.20 -11.62 -10.69
C GLN A 102 4.04 -12.74 -11.72
N ALA A 103 4.17 -14.00 -11.31
CA ALA A 103 4.00 -15.13 -12.21
C ALA A 103 2.58 -15.16 -12.80
N ASN A 104 1.57 -15.02 -11.94
CA ASN A 104 0.15 -15.01 -12.34
C ASN A 104 -0.19 -13.81 -13.22
N LEU A 105 0.41 -12.65 -12.93
CA LEU A 105 0.26 -11.46 -13.75
C LEU A 105 0.77 -11.71 -15.17
N VAL A 106 1.95 -12.33 -15.33
CA VAL A 106 2.50 -12.64 -16.66
C VAL A 106 1.71 -13.75 -17.35
N SER A 107 1.42 -14.86 -16.65
CA SER A 107 0.84 -16.06 -17.28
C SER A 107 -0.68 -15.99 -17.47
N LEU A 108 -1.41 -15.40 -16.52
CA LEU A 108 -2.88 -15.35 -16.55
C LEU A 108 -3.42 -14.02 -17.06
N CYS A 109 -2.69 -12.92 -16.81
CA CYS A 109 -3.12 -11.56 -17.16
C CYS A 109 -2.29 -10.92 -18.28
N GLN A 110 -1.38 -11.70 -18.90
CA GLN A 110 -0.58 -11.30 -20.06
C GLN A 110 0.24 -10.01 -19.86
N LEU A 111 0.72 -9.76 -18.62
CA LEU A 111 1.64 -8.64 -18.39
C LEU A 111 2.98 -8.87 -19.11
N PRO A 112 3.59 -7.81 -19.67
CA PRO A 112 4.93 -7.91 -20.23
C PRO A 112 5.94 -8.24 -19.12
N PRO A 113 6.96 -9.09 -19.37
CA PRO A 113 7.90 -9.55 -18.34
C PRO A 113 8.62 -8.44 -17.56
N ASN A 114 8.79 -7.26 -18.15
CA ASN A 114 9.50 -6.10 -17.58
C ASN A 114 8.57 -4.97 -17.12
N TRP A 115 7.28 -5.26 -16.91
CA TRP A 115 6.27 -4.26 -16.55
C TRP A 115 6.61 -3.47 -15.27
N SER A 116 7.36 -4.07 -14.33
CA SER A 116 7.72 -3.46 -13.05
C SER A 116 8.78 -2.36 -13.17
N MET A 117 9.43 -2.21 -14.33
CA MET A 117 10.51 -1.25 -14.61
C MET A 117 10.07 -0.10 -15.53
N THR A 118 8.87 -0.16 -16.11
CA THR A 118 8.41 0.85 -17.07
C THR A 118 7.67 1.98 -16.37
N ASN A 119 8.17 3.22 -16.47
CA ASN A 119 7.47 4.44 -16.06
C ASN A 119 6.21 4.74 -16.90
N THR A 120 5.86 3.85 -17.84
CA THR A 120 4.92 4.05 -18.94
C THR A 120 3.58 3.34 -18.77
N THR A 121 3.37 2.52 -17.74
CA THR A 121 2.03 1.95 -17.49
C THR A 121 1.12 3.05 -16.95
N SER A 122 0.13 3.44 -17.74
CA SER A 122 -0.91 4.38 -17.34
C SER A 122 -1.77 3.79 -16.21
N ASP A 123 -2.39 4.66 -15.41
CA ASP A 123 -3.32 4.26 -14.33
C ASP A 123 -4.50 3.41 -14.85
N THR A 124 -4.84 3.53 -16.14
CA THR A 124 -5.88 2.71 -16.79
C THR A 124 -5.47 1.24 -16.94
N THR A 125 -4.20 0.95 -17.19
CA THR A 125 -3.69 -0.44 -17.26
C THR A 125 -3.60 -1.09 -15.87
N ILE A 126 -3.62 -0.28 -14.81
CA ILE A 126 -3.50 -0.76 -13.42
C ILE A 126 -4.79 -1.45 -12.95
N GLY A 127 -5.95 -0.81 -13.18
CA GLY A 127 -7.24 -1.36 -12.78
C GLY A 127 -7.59 -2.67 -13.48
N THR A 128 -7.15 -2.84 -14.74
CA THR A 128 -7.41 -4.06 -15.52
C THR A 128 -6.66 -5.27 -14.98
N TYR A 129 -5.41 -5.11 -14.52
CA TYR A 129 -4.62 -6.21 -13.99
C TYR A 129 -5.06 -6.66 -12.60
N LEU A 130 -5.40 -5.72 -11.71
CA LEU A 130 -6.02 -6.07 -10.42
C LEU A 130 -7.37 -6.76 -10.63
N GLY A 131 -8.18 -6.26 -11.57
CA GLY A 131 -9.44 -6.90 -11.97
C GLY A 131 -9.24 -8.33 -12.47
N CYS A 132 -8.24 -8.56 -13.33
CA CYS A 132 -7.89 -9.90 -13.79
C CYS A 132 -7.50 -10.83 -12.65
N LEU A 133 -6.57 -10.42 -11.77
CA LEU A 133 -6.16 -11.23 -10.61
C LEU A 133 -7.36 -11.58 -9.71
N TYR A 134 -8.27 -10.63 -9.49
CA TYR A 134 -9.47 -10.86 -8.69
C TYR A 134 -10.41 -11.86 -9.35
N GLN A 135 -10.61 -11.78 -10.66
CA GLN A 135 -11.44 -12.73 -11.41
C GLN A 135 -10.86 -14.15 -11.42
N GLN A 136 -9.53 -14.29 -11.43
CA GLN A 136 -8.87 -15.61 -11.37
C GLN A 136 -8.91 -16.23 -9.97
N LYS A 137 -9.02 -15.44 -8.90
CA LYS A 137 -9.20 -15.95 -7.52
C LYS A 137 -10.55 -16.68 -7.32
N SER A 138 -11.55 -16.35 -8.14
CA SER A 138 -12.92 -16.86 -8.02
C SER A 138 -13.22 -18.07 -8.92
N LYS A 139 -12.21 -18.63 -9.59
CA LYS A 139 -12.28 -19.88 -10.36
C LYS A 139 -11.54 -20.98 -9.60
#